data_AF-A0A803W317-F1
#
_entry.id   AF-A0A803W317-F1
#
_cell.length_a   1.000
_cell.length_b   1.000
_cell.length_c   1.000
_cell.angle_alpha   90.00
_cell.angle_beta   90.00
_cell.angle_gamma   90.00
#
_symmetry.space_group_name_H-M   'P 1'
#
loop_
_entity.id
_entity.type
_entity.pdbx_description
1 polymer ?
#
loop_
_entity_poly.entity_id
_entity_poly.type
_entity_poly.pdbx_seq_one_letter_code
_entity_poly.pdbx_strand_id
1 'polypeptide(L)'
;MGFGGDLKYSHDALLKLQDWELRLLETVKKFMVMRVKSDKEYASTLQNLCNQVDKESACQLDYISNVSKSWLLVVQQTEQLSKIMKTHAEDLNSGPLHRLTMMIKDKQQVKKSFVGVHQQIEAEMYKVTKTELEKLKSSYRQLIKEVNSAKEKYKEAVAKGKIDLILCIYLFPFHTAIKSSYRQLIKEVNSAKEKYKEAVAKGDY
;
A
#
# COMPACT_ATOMS: atom_id res chain seq x y z
N MET A 1 -14.48 -1.23 -13.10
CA MET A 1 -14.30 -0.16 -12.09
C MET A 1 -13.16 -0.58 -11.19
N GLY A 2 -12.20 0.30 -10.96
CA GLY A 2 -10.97 0.01 -10.22
C GLY A 2 -10.32 1.31 -9.75
N PHE A 3 -9.70 1.29 -8.56
CA PHE A 3 -9.24 2.51 -7.88
C PHE A 3 -8.33 3.38 -8.75
N GLY A 4 -7.36 2.84 -9.47
CA GLY A 4 -6.49 3.72 -10.23
C GLY A 4 -7.10 4.27 -11.54
N GLY A 5 -8.13 3.64 -12.10
CA GLY A 5 -8.88 4.19 -13.23
C GLY A 5 -9.86 5.29 -12.83
N ASP A 6 -10.56 5.09 -11.72
CA ASP A 6 -11.71 5.89 -11.30
C ASP A 6 -11.36 6.99 -10.28
N LEU A 7 -10.23 6.87 -9.57
CA LEU A 7 -9.85 7.72 -8.44
C LEU A 7 -8.47 8.37 -8.63
N LYS A 8 -8.35 9.24 -9.65
CA LYS A 8 -7.18 10.11 -9.83
C LYS A 8 -7.04 11.09 -8.65
N TYR A 9 -5.83 11.23 -8.10
CA TYR A 9 -5.51 12.08 -6.94
C TYR A 9 -6.16 11.67 -5.60
N SER A 10 -6.41 10.39 -5.40
CA SER A 10 -7.09 9.85 -4.22
C SER A 10 -6.16 9.32 -3.12
N HIS A 11 -4.83 9.49 -3.26
CA HIS A 11 -3.84 8.87 -2.37
C HIS A 11 -4.18 9.08 -0.88
N ASP A 12 -4.43 10.33 -0.48
CA ASP A 12 -4.78 10.66 0.91
C ASP A 12 -6.10 10.03 1.37
N ALA A 13 -7.08 9.94 0.47
CA ALA A 13 -8.36 9.32 0.78
C ALA A 13 -8.21 7.81 0.99
N LEU A 14 -7.42 7.14 0.14
CA LEU A 14 -7.07 5.72 0.27
C LEU A 14 -6.24 5.46 1.52
N LEU A 15 -5.31 6.34 1.87
CA LEU A 15 -4.51 6.22 3.08
C LEU A 15 -5.39 6.33 4.33
N LYS A 16 -6.32 7.30 4.36
CA LYS A 16 -7.31 7.45 5.43
C LYS A 16 -8.23 6.24 5.51
N LEU A 17 -8.66 5.67 4.38
CA LEU A 17 -9.47 4.46 4.36
C LEU A 17 -8.72 3.30 5.03
N GLN A 18 -7.46 3.07 4.68
CA GLN A 18 -6.63 2.04 5.30
C GLN A 18 -6.49 2.24 6.83
N ASP A 19 -6.39 3.50 7.29
CA ASP A 19 -6.38 3.83 8.71
C ASP A 19 -7.70 3.47 9.43
N TRP A 20 -8.84 3.75 8.80
CA TRP A 20 -10.15 3.38 9.34
C TRP A 20 -10.34 1.88 9.40
N GLU A 21 -9.94 1.16 8.36
CA GLU A 21 -10.00 -0.31 8.35
C GLU A 21 -9.11 -0.91 9.44
N LEU A 22 -7.90 -0.39 9.66
CA LEU A 22 -7.04 -0.83 10.76
C LEU A 22 -7.68 -0.59 12.14
N ARG A 23 -8.29 0.58 12.35
CA ARG A 23 -9.02 0.90 13.59
C ARG A 23 -10.21 -0.05 13.82
N LEU A 24 -10.93 -0.39 12.75
CA LEU A 24 -12.02 -1.36 12.80
C LEU A 24 -11.49 -2.74 13.22
N LEU A 25 -10.44 -3.23 12.58
CA LEU A 25 -9.86 -4.54 12.91
C LEU A 25 -9.35 -4.60 14.35
N GLU A 26 -8.72 -3.54 14.86
CA GLU A 26 -8.32 -3.44 16.27
C GLU A 26 -9.52 -3.45 17.23
N THR A 27 -10.63 -2.83 16.83
CA THR A 27 -11.88 -2.85 17.61
C THR A 27 -12.46 -4.26 17.69
N VAL A 28 -12.52 -4.96 16.55
CA VAL A 28 -12.96 -6.37 16.49
C VAL A 28 -12.06 -7.27 17.32
N LYS A 29 -10.74 -7.06 17.27
CA LYS A 29 -9.77 -7.79 18.09
C LYS A 29 -10.03 -7.60 19.58
N LYS A 30 -10.22 -6.35 20.03
CA LYS A 30 -10.57 -6.05 21.43
C LYS A 30 -11.87 -6.74 21.85
N PHE A 31 -12.89 -6.71 21.00
CA PHE A 31 -14.14 -7.42 21.23
C PHE A 31 -13.92 -8.93 21.40
N MET A 32 -13.16 -9.57 20.51
CA MET A 32 -12.84 -10.99 20.61
C MET A 32 -12.05 -11.33 21.88
N VAL A 33 -11.08 -10.50 22.27
CA VAL A 33 -10.34 -10.67 23.54
C VAL A 33 -11.28 -10.63 24.74
N MET A 34 -12.21 -9.67 24.77
CA MET A 34 -13.22 -9.61 25.83
C MET A 34 -14.14 -10.84 25.81
N ARG A 35 -14.52 -11.33 24.63
CA ARG A 35 -15.34 -12.53 24.51
C ARG A 35 -14.64 -13.78 25.05
N VAL A 36 -13.37 -14.00 24.68
CA VAL A 36 -12.54 -15.08 25.23
C VAL A 36 -12.49 -15.01 26.76
N LYS A 37 -12.28 -13.81 27.31
CA LYS A 37 -12.25 -13.60 28.77
C LYS A 37 -13.60 -13.95 29.42
N SER A 38 -14.69 -13.41 28.89
CA SER A 38 -16.05 -13.65 29.38
C SER A 38 -16.42 -15.12 29.36
N ASP A 39 -16.09 -15.84 28.28
CA ASP A 39 -16.42 -17.26 28.14
C ASP A 39 -15.62 -18.12 29.13
N LYS A 40 -14.35 -17.78 29.40
CA LYS A 40 -13.53 -18.44 30.45
C LYS A 40 -14.05 -18.20 31.85
N GLU A 41 -14.41 -16.96 32.17
CA GLU A 41 -14.97 -16.59 33.48
C GLU A 41 -16.31 -17.30 33.73
N TYR A 42 -17.16 -17.37 32.70
CA TYR A 42 -18.43 -18.08 32.77
C TYR A 42 -18.23 -19.59 32.96
N ALA A 43 -17.35 -20.22 32.18
CA ALA A 43 -16.99 -21.63 32.36
C ALA A 43 -16.48 -21.92 33.78
N SER A 44 -15.57 -21.08 34.31
CA SER A 44 -15.07 -21.23 35.67
C SER A 44 -16.18 -21.11 36.72
N THR A 45 -17.13 -20.21 36.52
CA THR A 45 -18.26 -20.02 37.46
C THR A 45 -19.16 -21.25 37.47
N LEU A 46 -19.49 -21.80 36.31
CA LEU A 46 -20.27 -23.04 36.19
C LEU A 46 -19.54 -24.23 36.84
N GLN A 47 -18.24 -24.38 36.59
CA GLN A 47 -17.45 -25.45 37.21
C GLN A 47 -17.45 -25.33 38.74
N ASN A 48 -17.29 -24.11 39.27
CA ASN A 48 -17.28 -23.88 40.70
C ASN A 48 -18.64 -24.22 41.34
N LEU A 49 -19.75 -23.94 40.64
CA LEU A 49 -21.09 -24.31 41.08
C LEU A 49 -21.24 -25.84 41.18
N CYS A 50 -20.87 -26.58 40.14
CA CYS A 50 -20.91 -28.05 40.15
C CYS A 50 -20.07 -28.63 41.31
N ASN A 51 -18.85 -28.10 41.49
CA ASN A 51 -17.94 -28.55 42.55
C ASN A 51 -18.49 -28.28 43.98
N GLN A 52 -19.34 -27.27 44.17
CA GLN A 52 -19.97 -27.00 45.46
C GLN A 52 -21.09 -28.02 45.74
N VAL A 53 -21.91 -28.30 44.73
CA VAL A 53 -23.00 -29.30 44.84
C VAL A 53 -22.45 -30.68 45.16
N ASP A 54 -21.34 -31.09 44.54
CA ASP A 54 -20.72 -32.40 44.83
C ASP A 54 -20.23 -32.52 46.29
N LYS A 55 -19.73 -31.42 46.87
CA LYS A 55 -19.28 -31.38 48.27
C LYS A 55 -20.43 -31.49 49.26
N GLU A 56 -21.56 -30.82 48.99
CA GLU A 56 -22.75 -30.91 49.84
C GLU A 56 -23.49 -32.25 49.68
N SER A 57 -23.50 -32.81 48.47
CA SER A 57 -24.16 -34.08 48.16
C SER A 57 -23.47 -35.29 48.79
N ALA A 58 -22.16 -35.21 49.04
CA ALA A 58 -21.41 -36.25 49.75
C ALA A 58 -21.90 -36.49 51.20
N CYS A 59 -22.64 -35.54 51.79
CA CYS A 59 -23.18 -35.65 53.14
C CYS A 59 -24.55 -36.36 53.23
N GLN A 60 -25.23 -36.67 52.11
CA GLN A 60 -26.57 -37.28 52.10
C GLN A 60 -26.57 -38.63 51.36
N LEU A 61 -25.97 -39.66 51.96
CA LEU A 61 -25.70 -40.92 51.25
C LEU A 61 -26.85 -41.94 51.22
N ASP A 62 -27.95 -41.78 51.97
CA ASP A 62 -28.91 -42.88 52.21
C ASP A 62 -30.29 -42.79 51.53
N TYR A 63 -30.58 -41.76 50.72
CA TYR A 63 -31.88 -41.63 50.03
C TYR A 63 -31.75 -41.32 48.53
N ILE A 64 -31.88 -42.36 47.68
CA ILE A 64 -31.84 -42.23 46.22
C ILE A 64 -33.27 -42.10 45.67
N SER A 65 -33.80 -40.88 45.67
CA SER A 65 -35.07 -40.58 45.01
C SER A 65 -34.89 -40.37 43.50
N ASN A 66 -35.98 -40.48 42.74
CA ASN A 66 -35.98 -40.07 41.33
C ASN A 66 -35.63 -38.57 41.17
N VAL A 67 -35.98 -37.75 42.16
CA VAL A 67 -35.61 -36.33 42.19
C VAL A 67 -34.09 -36.17 42.33
N SER A 68 -33.46 -36.97 43.21
CA SER A 68 -32.00 -36.97 43.42
C SER A 68 -31.25 -37.38 42.14
N LYS A 69 -31.75 -38.39 41.42
CA LYS A 69 -31.19 -38.81 40.12
C LYS A 69 -31.30 -37.71 39.05
N SER A 70 -32.48 -37.08 38.94
CA SER A 70 -32.70 -35.98 38.01
C SER A 70 -31.83 -34.76 38.33
N TRP A 71 -31.64 -34.45 39.62
CA TRP A 71 -30.75 -33.38 40.05
C TRP A 71 -29.29 -33.66 39.67
N LEU A 72 -28.80 -34.88 39.88
CA LEU A 72 -27.45 -35.28 39.47
C LEU A 72 -27.24 -35.10 37.96
N LEU A 73 -28.23 -35.47 37.14
CA LEU A 73 -28.18 -35.26 35.70
C LEU A 73 -28.07 -33.77 35.33
N VAL A 74 -28.81 -32.89 36.02
CA VAL A 74 -28.70 -31.42 35.82
C VAL A 74 -27.30 -30.92 36.16
N VAL A 75 -26.70 -31.38 37.25
CA VAL A 75 -25.32 -31.01 37.65
C VAL A 75 -24.32 -31.48 36.59
N GLN A 76 -24.43 -32.73 36.12
CA GLN A 76 -23.55 -33.29 35.09
C GLN A 76 -23.67 -32.54 33.75
N GLN A 77 -24.89 -32.19 33.33
CA GLN A 77 -25.10 -31.41 32.10
C GLN A 77 -24.54 -29.98 32.24
N THR A 78 -24.64 -29.38 33.43
CA THR A 78 -24.05 -28.07 33.72
C THR A 78 -22.51 -28.12 33.68
N GLU A 79 -21.91 -29.20 34.18
CA GLU A 79 -20.47 -29.43 34.09
C GLU A 79 -20.01 -29.62 32.64
N GLN A 80 -20.80 -30.34 31.83
CA GLN A 80 -20.54 -30.47 30.40
C GLN A 80 -20.59 -29.11 29.69
N LEU A 81 -21.56 -28.25 30.02
CA LEU A 81 -21.63 -26.89 29.48
C LEU A 81 -20.41 -26.05 29.86
N SER A 82 -19.93 -26.15 31.09
CA SER A 82 -18.67 -25.52 31.53
C SER A 82 -17.50 -25.91 30.61
N LYS A 83 -17.34 -27.21 30.31
CA LYS A 83 -16.29 -27.72 29.42
C LYS A 83 -16.43 -27.15 28.01
N ILE A 84 -17.64 -27.14 27.45
CA ILE A 84 -17.93 -26.57 26.13
C ILE A 84 -17.56 -25.08 26.08
N MET A 85 -17.95 -24.29 27.08
CA MET A 85 -17.63 -22.86 27.15
C MET A 85 -16.13 -22.61 27.22
N LYS A 86 -15.40 -23.43 27.95
CA LYS A 86 -13.93 -23.36 28.00
C LYS A 86 -13.31 -23.65 26.63
N THR A 87 -13.77 -24.70 25.94
CA THR A 87 -13.31 -25.04 24.58
C THR A 87 -13.60 -23.91 23.59
N HIS A 88 -14.80 -23.33 23.61
CA HIS A 88 -15.14 -22.19 22.74
C HIS A 88 -14.18 -21.01 22.93
N ALA A 89 -13.80 -20.71 24.18
CA ALA A 89 -12.86 -19.64 24.46
C ALA A 89 -11.44 -19.97 23.94
N GLU A 90 -11.01 -21.22 24.03
CA GLU A 90 -9.71 -21.70 23.53
C GLU A 90 -9.66 -21.71 21.99
N ASP A 91 -10.72 -22.17 21.33
CA ASP A 91 -10.86 -22.20 19.88
C ASP A 91 -10.91 -20.78 19.30
N LEU A 92 -11.68 -19.89 19.92
CA LEU A 92 -11.74 -18.47 19.53
C LEU A 92 -10.37 -17.80 19.67
N ASN A 93 -9.65 -18.10 20.75
CA ASN A 93 -8.36 -17.49 21.06
C ASN A 93 -7.24 -17.96 20.13
N SER A 94 -7.17 -19.27 19.87
CA SER A 94 -6.11 -19.89 19.06
C SER A 94 -6.37 -19.82 17.56
N GLY A 95 -7.64 -19.77 17.12
CA GLY A 95 -8.01 -19.71 15.72
C GLY A 95 -8.30 -18.28 15.24
N PRO A 96 -9.56 -17.81 15.29
CA PRO A 96 -9.94 -16.51 14.72
C PRO A 96 -9.16 -15.33 15.27
N LEU A 97 -8.94 -15.23 16.58
CA LEU A 97 -8.24 -14.10 17.19
C LEU A 97 -6.76 -14.05 16.77
N HIS A 98 -6.10 -15.21 16.67
CA HIS A 98 -4.74 -15.29 16.17
C HIS A 98 -4.65 -14.86 14.71
N ARG A 99 -5.54 -15.38 13.85
CA ARG A 99 -5.61 -15.01 12.42
C ARG A 99 -5.87 -13.52 12.23
N LEU A 100 -6.79 -12.94 12.99
CA LEU A 100 -7.07 -11.50 12.97
C LEU A 100 -5.83 -10.69 13.38
N THR A 101 -5.09 -11.15 14.40
CA THR A 101 -3.84 -10.50 14.83
C THR A 101 -2.78 -10.52 13.74
N MET A 102 -2.66 -11.60 12.98
CA MET A 102 -1.76 -11.68 11.83
C MET A 102 -2.21 -10.78 10.68
N MET A 103 -3.50 -10.80 10.34
CA MET A 103 -4.07 -9.95 9.30
C MET A 103 -3.86 -8.45 9.57
N ILE A 104 -3.96 -8.01 10.83
CA ILE A 104 -3.67 -6.63 11.22
C ILE A 104 -2.20 -6.29 10.93
N LYS A 105 -1.25 -7.17 11.28
CA LYS A 105 0.18 -6.96 10.99
C LYS A 105 0.45 -6.88 9.50
N ASP A 106 -0.11 -7.81 8.72
CA ASP A 106 0.05 -7.85 7.27
C ASP A 106 -0.52 -6.57 6.64
N LYS A 107 -1.69 -6.11 7.09
CA LYS A 107 -2.30 -4.87 6.60
C LYS A 107 -1.45 -3.63 6.95
N GLN A 108 -0.85 -3.57 8.14
CA GLN A 108 0.10 -2.51 8.50
C GLN A 108 1.33 -2.50 7.60
N GLN A 109 1.84 -3.69 7.24
CA GLN A 109 2.96 -3.82 6.30
C GLN A 109 2.56 -3.37 4.90
N VAL A 110 1.39 -3.79 4.39
CA VAL A 110 0.85 -3.36 3.10
C VAL A 110 0.69 -1.84 3.05
N LYS A 111 0.16 -1.21 4.11
CA LYS A 111 0.05 0.25 4.20
C LYS A 111 1.41 0.94 4.09
N LYS A 112 2.44 0.45 4.80
CA LYS A 112 3.80 1.00 4.73
C LYS A 112 4.37 0.90 3.31
N SER A 113 4.18 -0.26 2.67
CA SER A 113 4.62 -0.49 1.29
C SER A 113 3.92 0.47 0.32
N PHE A 114 2.59 0.63 0.44
CA PHE A 114 1.81 1.55 -0.37
C PHE A 114 2.31 2.99 -0.30
N VAL A 115 2.61 3.50 0.90
CA VAL A 115 3.19 4.83 1.09
C VAL A 115 4.58 4.93 0.45
N GLY A 116 5.43 3.92 0.66
CA GLY A 116 6.79 3.90 0.11
C GLY A 116 6.81 3.93 -1.43
N VAL A 117 5.99 3.09 -2.07
CA VAL A 117 5.85 3.06 -3.54
C VAL A 117 5.33 4.40 -4.06
N HIS A 118 4.34 5.00 -3.41
CA HIS A 118 3.82 6.29 -3.82
C HIS A 118 4.90 7.38 -3.78
N GLN A 119 5.65 7.47 -2.67
CA GLN A 119 6.76 8.42 -2.52
C GLN A 119 7.87 8.21 -3.56
N GLN A 120 8.17 6.96 -3.90
CA GLN A 120 9.13 6.65 -4.95
C GLN A 120 8.67 7.19 -6.31
N ILE A 121 7.42 6.94 -6.68
CA ILE A 121 6.84 7.42 -7.93
C ILE A 121 6.84 8.96 -7.96
N GLU A 122 6.46 9.62 -6.88
CA GLU A 122 6.49 11.08 -6.78
C GLU A 122 7.91 11.64 -6.95
N ALA A 123 8.91 11.01 -6.34
CA ALA A 123 10.31 11.40 -6.47
C ALA A 123 10.82 11.22 -7.92
N GLU A 124 10.50 10.10 -8.56
CA GLU A 124 10.85 9.84 -9.96
C GLU A 124 10.18 10.86 -10.90
N MET A 125 8.89 11.13 -10.69
CA MET A 125 8.15 12.14 -11.44
C MET A 125 8.77 13.52 -11.29
N TYR A 126 9.13 13.92 -10.07
CA TYR A 126 9.79 15.20 -9.82
C TYR A 126 11.16 15.29 -10.50
N LYS A 127 11.98 14.23 -10.42
CA LYS A 127 13.29 14.17 -11.07
C LYS A 127 13.17 14.38 -12.59
N VAL A 128 12.28 13.64 -13.24
CA VAL A 128 12.09 13.74 -14.69
C VAL A 128 11.52 15.11 -15.09
N THR A 129 10.46 15.58 -14.44
CA THR A 129 9.74 16.79 -14.87
C THR A 129 10.35 18.10 -14.41
N LYS A 130 11.03 18.15 -13.26
CA LYS A 130 11.59 19.39 -12.71
C LYS A 130 13.10 19.49 -12.87
N THR A 131 13.81 18.37 -12.86
CA THR A 131 15.27 18.39 -12.91
C THR A 131 15.77 18.14 -14.33
N GLU A 132 15.45 16.99 -14.91
CA GLU A 132 15.98 16.57 -16.21
C GLU A 132 15.40 17.41 -17.35
N LEU A 133 14.10 17.67 -17.33
CA LEU A 133 13.44 18.51 -18.33
C LEU A 133 13.98 19.95 -18.34
N GLU A 134 14.21 20.56 -17.19
CA GLU A 134 14.73 21.94 -17.13
C GLU A 134 16.19 22.04 -17.56
N LYS A 135 17.01 21.02 -17.24
CA LYS A 135 18.36 20.89 -17.81
C LYS A 135 18.29 20.84 -19.33
N LEU A 136 17.45 19.98 -19.90
CA LEU A 136 17.31 19.86 -21.35
C LEU A 136 16.85 21.18 -22.00
N LYS A 137 15.88 21.88 -21.39
CA LYS A 137 15.45 23.22 -21.85
C LYS A 137 16.59 24.24 -21.83
N SER A 138 17.42 24.25 -20.79
CA SER A 138 18.57 25.15 -20.70
C SER A 138 19.60 24.89 -21.81
N SER A 139 19.97 23.62 -22.03
CA SER A 139 20.89 23.22 -23.10
C SER A 139 20.34 23.61 -24.48
N TYR A 140 19.04 23.41 -24.72
CA TYR A 140 18.39 23.82 -25.96
C TYR A 140 18.45 25.35 -26.19
N ARG A 141 18.16 26.14 -25.15
CA ARG A 141 18.29 27.62 -25.22
C ARG A 141 19.72 28.07 -25.48
N GLN A 142 20.71 27.39 -24.92
CA GLN A 142 22.12 27.68 -25.17
C GLN A 142 22.49 27.39 -26.62
N LEU A 143 22.10 26.23 -27.15
CA LEU A 143 22.38 25.85 -28.54
C LEU A 143 21.79 26.86 -29.53
N ILE A 144 20.58 27.38 -29.28
CA ILE A 144 20.01 28.46 -30.11
C ILE A 144 20.91 29.71 -30.12
N LYS A 145 21.45 30.12 -28.98
CA LYS A 145 22.34 31.28 -28.88
C LYS A 145 23.64 31.05 -29.67
N GLU A 146 24.22 29.87 -29.57
CA GLU A 146 25.45 29.49 -30.30
C GLU A 146 25.21 29.50 -31.81
N VAL A 147 24.09 28.95 -32.27
CA VAL A 147 23.68 28.98 -33.69
C VAL A 147 23.51 30.41 -34.19
N ASN A 148 22.86 31.28 -33.43
CA ASN A 148 22.68 32.69 -33.80
C ASN A 148 24.01 33.44 -33.85
N SER A 149 24.90 33.22 -32.87
CA SER A 149 26.24 33.82 -32.87
C SER A 149 27.08 33.38 -34.07
N ALA A 150 27.04 32.09 -34.42
CA ALA A 150 27.72 31.56 -35.61
C ALA A 150 27.16 32.18 -36.90
N LYS A 151 25.84 32.38 -36.98
CA LYS A 151 25.18 33.04 -38.12
C LYS A 151 25.64 34.49 -38.29
N GLU A 152 25.77 35.27 -37.22
CA GLU A 152 26.26 36.66 -37.33
C GLU A 152 27.74 36.72 -37.72
N LYS A 153 28.59 35.86 -37.15
CA LYS A 153 30.01 35.75 -37.55
C LYS A 153 30.17 35.40 -39.03
N TYR A 154 29.29 34.55 -39.57
CA TYR A 154 29.26 34.26 -41.00
C TYR A 154 28.92 35.49 -41.84
N LYS A 155 27.88 36.25 -41.48
CA LYS A 155 27.51 37.49 -42.20
C LYS A 155 28.66 38.50 -42.23
N GLU A 156 29.34 38.69 -41.10
CA GLU A 156 30.50 39.58 -41.03
C GLU A 156 31.67 39.11 -41.90
N ALA A 157 31.92 37.80 -41.95
CA ALA A 157 32.97 37.21 -42.77
C ALA A 157 32.69 37.36 -44.28
N VAL A 158 31.43 37.18 -44.68
CA VAL A 158 30.96 37.42 -46.04
C VAL A 158 31.14 38.89 -46.41
N ALA A 159 30.76 39.82 -45.52
CA ALA A 159 30.93 41.26 -45.74
C ALA A 159 32.40 41.69 -45.89
N LYS A 160 33.34 40.94 -45.29
CA LYS A 160 34.79 41.19 -45.34
C LYS A 160 35.50 40.44 -46.50
N GLY A 161 34.75 39.78 -47.39
CA GLY A 161 35.31 39.08 -48.55
C GLY A 161 36.12 37.81 -48.23
N LYS A 162 36.01 37.26 -47.00
CA LYS A 162 36.74 36.05 -46.55
C LYS A 162 35.86 34.81 -46.67
N ILE A 163 35.43 34.49 -47.89
CA ILE A 163 34.35 33.51 -48.15
C ILE A 163 34.87 32.05 -48.12
N ASP A 164 36.05 31.78 -48.68
CA ASP A 164 36.48 30.39 -48.94
C ASP A 164 37.02 29.63 -47.71
N LEU A 165 37.68 30.28 -46.75
CA LEU A 165 38.16 29.60 -45.54
C LEU A 165 37.07 29.33 -44.50
N ILE A 166 35.98 30.12 -44.49
CA ILE A 166 34.97 30.08 -43.42
C ILE A 166 33.82 29.12 -43.74
N LEU A 167 33.52 28.89 -45.02
CA LEU A 167 32.58 27.87 -45.48
C LEU A 167 33.02 26.44 -45.09
N CYS A 168 34.31 26.13 -45.23
CA CYS A 168 34.88 24.82 -44.91
C CYS A 168 35.06 24.58 -43.40
N ILE A 169 35.44 25.61 -42.63
CA ILE A 169 35.78 25.42 -41.20
C ILE A 169 34.53 25.52 -40.29
N TYR A 170 33.57 26.40 -40.61
CA TYR A 170 32.50 26.74 -39.64
C TYR A 170 31.08 26.41 -40.11
N LEU A 171 30.69 26.58 -41.37
CA LEU A 171 29.28 26.41 -41.76
C LEU A 171 28.89 24.99 -42.11
N PHE A 172 29.75 24.24 -42.80
CA PHE A 172 29.40 22.88 -43.24
C PHE A 172 29.20 21.91 -42.06
N PRO A 173 30.10 21.87 -41.05
CA PRO A 173 29.93 21.02 -39.87
C PRO A 173 28.79 21.48 -38.95
N PHE A 174 28.60 22.79 -38.77
CA PHE A 174 27.50 23.29 -37.94
C PHE A 174 26.13 23.06 -38.59
N HIS A 175 25.98 23.27 -39.90
CA HIS A 175 24.70 23.03 -40.57
C HIS A 175 24.33 21.54 -40.55
N THR A 176 25.31 20.63 -40.73
CA THR A 176 25.08 19.19 -40.54
C THR A 176 24.81 18.81 -39.08
N ALA A 177 25.52 19.39 -38.12
CA ALA A 177 25.32 19.15 -36.69
C ALA A 177 23.97 19.67 -36.17
N ILE A 178 23.52 20.85 -36.60
CA ILE A 178 22.20 21.42 -36.27
C ILE A 178 21.09 20.58 -36.90
N LYS A 179 21.22 20.21 -38.18
CA LYS A 179 20.24 19.36 -38.86
C LYS A 179 20.20 17.95 -38.25
N SER A 180 21.33 17.42 -37.79
CA SER A 180 21.41 16.16 -37.05
C SER A 180 20.75 16.27 -35.67
N SER A 181 21.11 17.29 -34.88
CA SER A 181 20.55 17.55 -33.55
C SER A 181 19.03 17.81 -33.58
N TYR A 182 18.54 18.57 -34.56
CA TYR A 182 17.10 18.82 -34.71
C TYR A 182 16.33 17.54 -35.08
N ARG A 183 16.92 16.66 -35.92
CA ARG A 183 16.34 15.34 -36.23
C ARG A 183 16.37 14.40 -35.03
N GLN A 184 17.43 14.43 -34.24
CA GLN A 184 17.55 13.64 -33.01
C GLN A 184 16.49 14.09 -31.98
N LEU A 185 16.33 15.40 -31.81
CA LEU A 185 15.36 16.00 -30.87
C LEU A 185 13.91 15.69 -31.28
N ILE A 186 13.59 15.68 -32.58
CA ILE A 186 12.27 15.22 -33.08
C ILE A 186 12.04 13.73 -32.78
N LYS A 187 13.06 12.88 -32.98
CA LYS A 187 12.95 11.44 -32.68
C LYS A 187 12.73 11.18 -31.18
N GLU A 188 13.48 11.87 -30.32
CA GLU A 188 13.35 11.75 -28.87
C GLU A 188 11.98 12.24 -28.38
N VAL A 189 11.50 13.39 -28.89
CA VAL A 189 10.15 13.90 -28.56
C VAL A 189 9.05 12.93 -28.99
N ASN A 190 9.17 12.32 -30.18
CA ASN A 190 8.18 11.36 -30.65
C ASN A 190 8.24 10.03 -29.87
N SER A 191 9.44 9.56 -29.51
CA SER A 191 9.60 8.38 -28.65
C SER A 191 9.03 8.60 -27.25
N ALA A 192 9.26 9.78 -26.66
CA ALA A 192 8.68 10.14 -25.37
C ALA A 192 7.14 10.22 -25.42
N LYS A 193 6.58 10.74 -26.52
CA LYS A 193 5.11 10.77 -26.73
C LYS A 193 4.50 9.37 -26.82
N GLU A 194 5.14 8.44 -27.51
CA GLU A 194 4.64 7.06 -27.61
C GLU A 194 4.80 6.29 -26.29
N LYS A 195 5.91 6.47 -25.57
CA LYS A 195 6.06 5.90 -24.22
C LYS A 195 5.00 6.42 -23.25
N TYR A 196 4.64 7.71 -23.35
CA TYR A 196 3.56 8.28 -22.55
C TYR A 196 2.19 7.70 -22.92
N LYS A 197 1.89 7.54 -24.21
CA LYS A 197 0.66 6.85 -24.66
C LYS A 197 0.61 5.40 -24.20
N GLU A 198 1.70 4.65 -24.30
CA GLU A 198 1.78 3.27 -23.83
C GLU A 198 1.63 3.16 -22.31
N ALA A 199 2.24 4.06 -21.54
CA ALA A 199 2.09 4.10 -20.09
C ALA A 199 0.63 4.42 -19.68
N VAL A 200 -0.05 5.28 -20.44
CA VAL A 200 -1.48 5.58 -20.26
C VAL A 200 -2.38 4.42 -20.70
N ALA A 201 -1.99 3.69 -21.75
CA ALA A 201 -2.75 2.56 -22.29
C ALA A 201 -2.56 1.25 -21.49
N LYS A 202 -1.39 1.06 -20.86
CA LYS A 202 -1.08 -0.13 -20.05
C LYS A 202 -1.79 -0.15 -18.71
N GLY A 203 -2.34 0.98 -18.24
CA GLY A 203 -3.36 0.98 -17.18
C GLY A 203 -3.03 0.15 -15.94
N ASP A 204 -1.76 0.09 -15.52
CA ASP A 204 -1.38 -0.55 -14.26
C ASP A 204 -1.64 0.45 -13.13
N TYR A 205 -2.88 0.35 -12.67
CA TYR A 205 -3.56 1.15 -11.67
C TYR A 205 -4.19 0.21 -10.66
#